data_AF-A0A8T2CBN9-F1
#
_entry.id   AF-A0A8T2CBN9-F1
#
_cell.length_a   1.000
_cell.length_b   1.000
_cell.length_c   1.000
_cell.angle_alpha   90.00
_cell.angle_beta   90.00
_cell.angle_gamma   90.00
#
_symmetry.space_group_name_H-M   'P 1'
#
loop_
_entity.id
_entity.type
_entity.pdbx_description
1 polymer ?
#
loop_
_entity_poly.entity_id
_entity_poly.type
_entity_poly.pdbx_seq_one_letter_code
_entity_poly.pdbx_strand_id
1 'polypeptide(L)'
;MMIVAFNWAEGNNNQLTLLMNRENWVHRVISGASWNENGQILIGRSADNGGTWFGISRGGRVAFLVSAEILLDYVDPHAGSELYPIDFLESNRSPQDFALHVAQREEIRHNNPVVGWSYSLIVADMTLNSMIHIRKPEKEEPDVIIQPVPFGVHTLSRYGLDAIEDWDLLVFDVFNEMTANLGNNPLPYLDEIAGLIYV
;
A
#
# COMPACT_ATOMS: atom_id res chain seq x y z
N MET A 1 8.36 6.69 10.18
CA MET A 1 7.74 5.36 10.11
C MET A 1 6.64 5.34 9.04
N MET A 2 6.47 4.22 8.35
CA MET A 2 5.34 3.98 7.45
C MET A 2 4.79 2.60 7.77
N ILE A 3 3.51 2.54 8.16
CA ILE A 3 2.84 1.32 8.60
C ILE A 3 1.37 1.37 8.22
N VAL A 4 0.83 0.21 7.87
CA VAL A 4 -0.58 0.03 7.51
C VAL A 4 -1.15 -1.12 8.34
N ALA A 5 -2.37 -0.95 8.81
CA ALA A 5 -3.21 -2.03 9.32
C ALA A 5 -4.48 -2.07 8.48
N PHE A 6 -4.91 -3.25 8.08
CA PHE A 6 -6.11 -3.40 7.27
C PHE A 6 -6.84 -4.70 7.56
N ASN A 7 -8.17 -4.65 7.44
CA ASN A 7 -9.05 -5.81 7.48
C ASN A 7 -9.83 -5.86 6.18
N TRP A 8 -9.82 -7.01 5.52
CA TRP A 8 -10.66 -7.24 4.35
C TRP A 8 -11.31 -8.62 4.40
N ALA A 9 -12.58 -8.69 4.04
CA ALA A 9 -13.43 -9.86 4.27
C ALA A 9 -13.99 -10.43 2.97
N GLU A 10 -14.18 -11.76 2.96
CA GLU A 10 -14.86 -12.49 1.90
C GLU A 10 -16.39 -12.35 2.01
N GLY A 11 -17.09 -12.28 0.87
CA GLY A 11 -18.56 -12.46 0.82
C GLY A 11 -19.35 -11.17 0.66
N ASN A 12 -20.59 -11.13 1.17
CA ASN A 12 -21.60 -10.10 0.82
C ASN A 12 -21.27 -8.66 1.25
N ASN A 13 -20.22 -8.44 2.05
CA ASN A 13 -19.85 -7.09 2.48
C ASN A 13 -18.71 -6.45 1.67
N ASN A 14 -17.87 -7.23 0.95
CA ASN A 14 -16.72 -6.77 0.15
C ASN A 14 -16.05 -5.51 0.71
N GLN A 15 -15.79 -5.53 2.03
CA GLN A 15 -15.40 -4.34 2.77
C GLN A 15 -13.90 -4.39 3.04
N LEU A 16 -13.24 -3.25 2.80
CA LEU A 16 -11.88 -3.00 3.23
C LEU A 16 -11.92 -1.86 4.26
N THR A 17 -11.46 -2.14 5.46
CA THR A 17 -11.15 -1.13 6.48
C THR A 17 -9.64 -1.02 6.55
N LEU A 18 -9.10 0.19 6.39
CA LEU A 18 -7.66 0.40 6.31
C LEU A 18 -7.28 1.67 7.09
N LEU A 19 -6.17 1.57 7.81
CA LEU A 19 -5.51 2.66 8.50
C LEU A 19 -4.06 2.68 8.06
N MET A 20 -3.64 3.82 7.52
CA MET A 20 -2.29 4.00 6.98
C MET A 20 -1.67 5.27 7.54
N ASN A 21 -0.51 5.12 8.18
CA ASN A 21 0.33 6.22 8.59
C ASN A 21 1.53 6.32 7.64
N ARG A 22 1.73 7.50 7.04
CA ARG A 22 2.87 7.81 6.18
C ARG A 22 3.55 9.08 6.66
N GLU A 23 4.69 8.94 7.32
CA GLU A 23 5.50 10.10 7.69
C GLU A 23 6.22 10.70 6.47
N ASN A 24 6.38 12.03 6.47
CA ASN A 24 6.96 12.78 5.36
C ASN A 24 8.31 13.43 5.68
N TRP A 25 9.31 12.57 5.89
CA TRP A 25 10.66 12.96 6.29
C TRP A 25 11.38 13.83 5.24
N VAL A 26 11.13 13.63 3.95
CA VAL A 26 11.89 14.28 2.86
C VAL A 26 11.14 15.49 2.28
N HIS A 27 10.20 16.08 3.01
CA HIS A 27 9.42 17.25 2.58
C HIS A 27 8.78 17.12 1.17
N ARG A 28 8.42 15.89 0.74
CA ARG A 28 7.73 15.69 -0.53
C ARG A 28 6.43 16.48 -0.53
N VAL A 29 6.12 17.19 -1.60
CA VAL A 29 4.87 17.95 -1.69
C VAL A 29 3.77 16.98 -2.12
N ILE A 30 2.92 16.58 -1.17
CA ILE A 30 1.84 15.63 -1.40
C ILE A 30 0.50 16.36 -1.29
N SER A 31 -0.31 16.22 -2.33
CA SER A 31 -1.68 16.72 -2.36
C SER A 31 -2.64 15.75 -1.68
N GLY A 32 -3.66 16.29 -1.02
CA GLY A 32 -4.76 15.50 -0.46
C GLY A 32 -5.50 14.71 -1.55
N ALA A 33 -6.19 13.64 -1.13
CA ALA A 33 -6.89 12.77 -2.07
C ALA A 33 -7.93 13.55 -2.88
N SER A 34 -7.88 13.41 -4.19
CA SER A 34 -8.84 14.01 -5.12
C SER A 34 -9.18 13.04 -6.24
N TRP A 35 -10.41 13.17 -6.77
CA TRP A 35 -10.81 12.42 -7.94
C TRP A 35 -10.02 12.91 -9.16
N ASN A 36 -9.50 11.99 -9.96
CA ASN A 36 -8.88 12.31 -11.24
C ASN A 36 -9.90 12.90 -12.24
N GLU A 37 -9.42 13.34 -13.41
CA GLU A 37 -10.23 14.10 -14.39
C GLU A 37 -11.50 13.36 -14.85
N ASN A 38 -11.45 12.04 -14.99
CA ASN A 38 -12.61 11.22 -15.38
C ASN A 38 -13.46 10.75 -14.18
N GLY A 39 -13.11 11.15 -12.96
CA GLY A 39 -13.83 10.85 -11.74
C GLY A 39 -13.82 9.37 -11.32
N GLN A 40 -12.90 8.56 -11.86
CA GLN A 40 -12.87 7.11 -11.63
C GLN A 40 -11.89 6.68 -10.53
N ILE A 41 -10.83 7.45 -10.30
CA ILE A 41 -9.76 7.11 -9.37
C ILE A 41 -9.60 8.23 -8.34
N LEU A 42 -9.59 7.86 -7.06
CA LEU A 42 -9.33 8.75 -5.92
C LEU A 42 -7.93 8.46 -5.40
N ILE A 43 -7.04 9.46 -5.48
CA ILE A 43 -5.62 9.34 -5.09
C ILE A 43 -5.12 10.66 -4.50
N GLY A 44 -4.25 10.58 -3.49
CA GLY A 44 -3.33 11.68 -3.18
C GLY A 44 -2.16 11.65 -4.17
N ARG A 45 -1.63 12.79 -4.60
CA ARG A 45 -0.54 12.83 -5.59
C ARG A 45 0.71 13.52 -5.06
N SER A 46 1.86 12.92 -5.33
CA SER A 46 3.18 13.53 -5.22
C SER A 46 3.34 14.58 -6.33
N ALA A 47 3.67 15.82 -5.99
CA ALA A 47 3.98 16.86 -6.97
C ALA A 47 5.33 16.60 -7.67
N ASP A 48 6.18 15.74 -7.09
CA ASP A 48 7.53 15.50 -7.57
C ASP A 48 7.56 14.67 -8.86
N ASN A 49 6.74 13.62 -8.93
CA ASN A 49 6.70 12.70 -10.07
C ASN A 49 5.29 12.18 -10.41
N GLY A 50 4.24 12.68 -9.74
CA GLY A 50 2.86 12.26 -9.98
C GLY A 50 2.45 10.94 -9.33
N GLY A 51 3.34 10.27 -8.59
CA GLY A 51 3.04 9.01 -7.90
C GLY A 51 2.10 9.15 -6.70
N THR A 52 1.77 8.02 -6.08
CA THR A 52 0.92 7.93 -4.88
C THR A 52 1.35 6.80 -3.96
N TRP A 53 0.95 6.90 -2.68
CA TRP A 53 1.07 5.83 -1.69
C TRP A 53 -0.24 5.12 -1.42
N PHE A 54 -1.37 5.69 -1.84
CA PHE A 54 -2.68 5.08 -1.66
C PHE A 54 -3.68 5.60 -2.69
N GLY A 55 -4.42 4.68 -3.31
CA GLY A 55 -5.52 5.01 -4.19
C GLY A 55 -6.57 3.92 -4.28
N ILE A 56 -7.76 4.36 -4.67
CA ILE A 56 -8.90 3.50 -4.95
C ILE A 56 -9.58 3.90 -6.25
N SER A 57 -10.27 2.95 -6.90
CA SER A 57 -11.12 3.22 -8.05
C SER A 57 -12.58 2.90 -7.78
N ARG A 58 -13.48 3.52 -8.54
CA ARG A 58 -14.91 3.17 -8.54
C ARG A 58 -15.19 1.74 -8.99
N GLY A 59 -14.27 1.15 -9.75
CA GLY A 59 -14.32 -0.24 -10.17
C GLY A 59 -13.91 -1.24 -9.09
N GLY A 60 -13.63 -0.79 -7.85
CA GLY A 60 -13.25 -1.66 -6.75
C GLY A 60 -11.76 -2.02 -6.73
N ARG A 61 -10.91 -1.32 -7.50
CA ARG A 61 -9.45 -1.48 -7.39
C ARG A 61 -8.92 -0.69 -6.21
N VAL A 62 -7.96 -1.26 -5.49
CA VAL A 62 -7.26 -0.63 -4.39
C VAL A 62 -5.76 -0.87 -4.57
N ALA A 63 -4.94 0.15 -4.32
CA ALA A 63 -3.50 -0.03 -4.20
C ALA A 63 -2.91 0.86 -3.11
N PHE A 64 -2.02 0.32 -2.29
CA PHE A 64 -1.26 1.09 -1.31
C PHE A 64 0.16 0.55 -1.16
N LEU A 65 1.07 1.47 -0.87
CA LEU A 65 2.52 1.26 -0.93
C LEU A 65 3.18 1.64 0.40
N VAL A 66 4.03 0.76 0.90
CA VAL A 66 5.00 1.06 1.95
C VAL A 66 6.41 1.02 1.40
N SER A 67 7.08 2.17 1.42
CA SER A 67 8.50 2.27 1.04
C SER A 67 9.39 1.67 2.14
N ALA A 68 10.35 0.82 1.79
CA ALA A 68 11.21 0.17 2.79
C ALA A 68 12.38 1.07 3.25
N GLU A 69 12.78 2.03 2.42
CA GLU A 69 13.81 3.05 2.72
C GLU A 69 13.16 4.42 2.97
N ILE A 70 12.99 4.79 4.24
CA ILE A 70 12.40 6.08 4.64
C ILE A 70 13.43 7.23 4.61
N LEU A 71 14.71 6.93 4.85
CA LEU A 71 15.79 7.92 5.04
C LEU A 71 16.53 8.30 3.75
N LEU A 72 16.32 7.55 2.67
CA LEU A 72 16.98 7.74 1.37
C LEU A 72 15.94 7.87 0.25
N ASP A 73 14.77 8.44 0.56
CA ASP A 73 13.66 8.65 -0.39
C ASP A 73 14.06 9.65 -1.49
N TYR A 74 14.93 9.19 -2.38
CA TYR A 74 15.47 9.91 -3.52
C TYR A 74 14.33 10.22 -4.47
N VAL A 75 14.15 11.50 -4.74
CA VAL A 75 13.14 11.96 -5.68
C VAL A 75 13.69 11.85 -7.09
N ASP A 76 13.10 10.94 -7.87
CA ASP A 76 13.28 10.88 -9.32
C ASP A 76 11.98 11.37 -9.99
N PRO A 77 12.01 12.47 -10.78
CA PRO A 77 10.83 12.98 -11.48
C PRO A 77 10.21 12.02 -12.50
N HIS A 78 10.95 10.99 -12.91
CA HIS A 78 10.57 10.07 -13.97
C HIS A 78 10.44 8.62 -13.51
N ALA A 79 10.74 8.35 -12.23
CA ALA A 79 10.72 6.99 -11.70
C ALA A 79 10.42 6.96 -10.19
N GLY A 80 10.09 5.78 -9.66
CA GLY A 80 9.71 5.63 -8.26
C GLY A 80 8.74 4.48 -8.06
N SER A 81 8.79 3.82 -6.89
CA SER A 81 7.85 2.76 -6.54
C SER A 81 6.43 3.30 -6.32
N GLU A 82 6.28 4.57 -5.98
CA GLU A 82 5.02 5.32 -5.89
C GLU A 82 4.28 5.46 -7.22
N LEU A 83 4.90 5.09 -8.35
CA LEU A 83 4.22 5.01 -9.64
C LEU A 83 3.45 3.70 -9.81
N TYR A 84 3.84 2.62 -9.12
CA TYR A 84 3.17 1.32 -9.27
C TYR A 84 1.69 1.31 -8.86
N PRO A 85 1.26 1.99 -7.77
CA PRO A 85 -0.16 2.08 -7.47
C PRO A 85 -0.97 2.75 -8.58
N ILE A 86 -0.43 3.79 -9.23
CA ILE A 86 -1.08 4.46 -10.37
C ILE A 86 -1.19 3.49 -11.54
N ASP A 87 -0.09 2.85 -11.91
CA ASP A 87 -0.05 1.86 -13.00
C ASP A 87 -1.10 0.75 -12.79
N PHE A 88 -1.28 0.26 -11.55
CA PHE A 88 -2.30 -0.75 -11.25
C PHE A 88 -3.72 -0.21 -11.39
N LEU A 89 -4.00 0.96 -10.80
CA LEU A 89 -5.33 1.58 -10.76
C LEU A 89 -5.83 1.99 -12.15
N GLU A 90 -4.92 2.37 -13.05
CA GLU A 90 -5.24 2.74 -14.44
C GLU A 90 -5.25 1.53 -15.40
N SER A 91 -4.67 0.39 -14.99
CA SER A 91 -4.68 -0.82 -15.80
C SER A 91 -5.99 -1.61 -15.67
N ASN A 92 -6.18 -2.55 -16.60
CA ASN A 92 -7.21 -3.60 -16.53
C ASN A 92 -6.65 -4.97 -16.13
N ARG A 93 -5.41 -5.03 -15.61
CA ARG A 93 -4.77 -6.30 -15.22
C ARG A 93 -5.38 -6.84 -13.94
N SER A 94 -5.49 -8.16 -13.80
CA SER A 94 -5.78 -8.75 -12.49
C SER A 94 -4.64 -8.44 -11.49
N PRO A 95 -4.89 -8.46 -10.18
CA PRO A 95 -3.83 -8.30 -9.17
C PRO A 95 -2.63 -9.23 -9.41
N GLN A 96 -2.89 -10.50 -9.74
CA GLN A 96 -1.84 -11.48 -10.02
C GLN A 96 -1.06 -11.16 -11.30
N ASP A 97 -1.73 -10.80 -12.39
CA ASP A 97 -1.06 -10.44 -13.66
C ASP A 97 -0.24 -9.15 -13.51
N PHE A 98 -0.72 -8.22 -12.69
CA PHE A 98 0.02 -7.01 -12.38
C PHE A 98 1.29 -7.33 -11.57
N ALA A 99 1.21 -8.23 -10.58
CA ALA A 99 2.36 -8.65 -9.81
C ALA A 99 3.46 -9.29 -10.68
N LEU A 100 3.07 -10.18 -11.60
CA LEU A 100 4.01 -10.78 -12.56
C LEU A 100 4.62 -9.74 -13.51
N HIS A 101 3.82 -8.76 -13.93
CA HIS A 101 4.31 -7.64 -14.74
C HIS A 101 5.34 -6.78 -13.99
N VAL A 102 5.13 -6.52 -12.70
CA VAL A 102 6.08 -5.80 -11.85
C VAL A 102 7.39 -6.59 -11.69
N ALA A 103 7.32 -7.90 -11.42
CA ALA A 103 8.52 -8.74 -11.32
C ALA A 103 9.37 -8.70 -12.60
N GLN A 104 8.73 -8.81 -13.76
CA GLN A 104 9.42 -8.69 -15.05
C GLN A 104 10.08 -7.31 -15.25
N ARG A 105 9.43 -6.22 -14.81
CA ARG A 105 10.00 -4.87 -14.88
C ARG A 105 11.21 -4.71 -13.97
N GLU A 106 11.19 -5.28 -12.78
CA GLU A 106 12.34 -5.26 -11.85
C GLU A 106 13.53 -6.05 -12.40
N GLU A 107 13.30 -7.22 -13.01
CA GLU A 107 14.34 -8.00 -13.68
C GLU A 107 14.99 -7.21 -14.84
N ILE A 108 14.19 -6.54 -15.68
CA ILE A 108 14.70 -5.68 -16.75
C ILE A 108 15.47 -4.49 -16.18
N ARG A 109 14.99 -3.88 -15.09
CA ARG A 109 15.65 -2.73 -14.47
C ARG A 109 17.00 -3.09 -13.87
N HIS A 110 17.12 -4.22 -13.18
CA HIS A 110 18.39 -4.70 -12.64
C HIS A 110 19.45 -4.82 -13.73
N ASN A 111 19.09 -5.22 -14.95
CA ASN A 111 20.03 -5.34 -16.05
C ASN A 111 20.51 -3.99 -16.63
N ASN A 112 20.06 -2.86 -16.06
CA ASN A 112 20.43 -1.50 -16.43
C ASN A 112 21.19 -0.81 -15.28
N PRO A 113 21.99 0.26 -15.53
CA PRO A 113 22.79 0.93 -14.51
C PRO A 113 21.99 1.74 -13.48
N VAL A 114 20.66 1.62 -13.46
CA VAL A 114 19.77 2.37 -12.56
C VAL A 114 19.40 1.48 -11.37
N VAL A 115 19.79 1.92 -10.17
CA VAL A 115 19.40 1.26 -8.91
C VAL A 115 17.88 1.34 -8.76
N GLY A 116 17.24 0.22 -8.43
CA GLY A 116 15.79 0.16 -8.24
C GLY A 116 15.34 0.72 -6.88
N TRP A 117 14.16 0.31 -6.44
CA TRP A 117 13.61 0.66 -5.12
C TRP A 117 13.33 -0.60 -4.31
N SER A 118 13.32 -0.45 -3.00
CA SER A 118 12.78 -1.44 -2.07
C SER A 118 11.39 -0.98 -1.59
N TYR A 119 10.44 -1.90 -1.61
CA TYR A 119 9.04 -1.58 -1.36
C TYR A 119 8.21 -2.81 -0.96
N SER A 120 7.07 -2.51 -0.36
CA SER A 120 6.01 -3.44 -0.02
C SER A 120 4.70 -2.87 -0.56
N LEU A 121 4.12 -3.50 -1.59
CA LEU A 121 2.97 -3.00 -2.33
C LEU A 121 1.80 -3.99 -2.18
N ILE A 122 0.62 -3.47 -1.86
CA ILE A 122 -0.64 -4.20 -1.99
C ILE A 122 -1.38 -3.70 -3.21
N VAL A 123 -1.86 -4.65 -4.03
CA VAL A 123 -2.82 -4.41 -5.09
C VAL A 123 -4.01 -5.34 -4.90
N ALA A 124 -5.21 -4.79 -5.01
CA ALA A 124 -6.44 -5.56 -4.83
C ALA A 124 -7.50 -5.19 -5.86
N ASP A 125 -8.29 -6.19 -6.22
CA ASP A 125 -9.55 -6.03 -6.93
C ASP A 125 -10.66 -6.63 -6.06
N MET A 126 -11.44 -5.75 -5.43
CA MET A 126 -12.50 -6.12 -4.51
C MET A 126 -13.70 -6.79 -5.22
N THR A 127 -13.79 -6.68 -6.54
CA THR A 127 -14.83 -7.40 -7.32
C THR A 127 -14.43 -8.84 -7.61
N LEU A 128 -13.12 -9.09 -7.68
CA LEU A 128 -12.53 -10.41 -7.89
C LEU A 128 -12.15 -11.11 -6.59
N ASN A 129 -12.34 -10.45 -5.43
CA ASN A 129 -11.93 -10.98 -4.14
C ASN A 129 -10.45 -11.40 -4.14
N SER A 130 -9.61 -10.60 -4.79
CA SER A 130 -8.20 -10.88 -5.01
C SER A 130 -7.36 -9.73 -4.49
N MET A 131 -6.44 -10.06 -3.60
CA MET A 131 -5.45 -9.13 -3.07
C MET A 131 -4.08 -9.80 -3.10
N ILE A 132 -3.10 -9.10 -3.65
CA ILE A 132 -1.74 -9.60 -3.82
C ILE A 132 -0.78 -8.63 -3.16
N HIS A 133 0.14 -9.21 -2.38
CA HIS A 133 1.30 -8.53 -1.85
C HIS A 133 2.49 -8.74 -2.78
N ILE A 134 3.13 -7.63 -3.13
CA ILE A 134 4.29 -7.56 -4.01
C ILE A 134 5.39 -6.88 -3.20
N ARG A 135 6.44 -7.61 -2.87
CA ARG A 135 7.55 -7.10 -2.06
C ARG A 135 8.87 -7.21 -2.81
N LYS A 136 9.61 -6.10 -2.81
CA LYS A 136 11.01 -6.07 -3.19
C LYS A 136 11.83 -5.64 -1.97
N PRO A 137 12.51 -6.58 -1.27
CA PRO A 137 13.18 -6.27 -0.01
C PRO A 137 14.43 -5.42 -0.21
N GLU A 138 15.26 -5.79 -1.18
CA GLU A 138 16.55 -5.13 -1.48
C GLU A 138 16.45 -4.44 -2.84
N LYS A 139 16.96 -3.22 -2.95
CA LYS A 139 16.82 -2.43 -4.19
C LYS A 139 17.79 -2.86 -5.29
N GLU A 140 18.92 -3.45 -4.90
CA GLU A 140 19.97 -3.98 -5.77
C GLU A 140 19.62 -5.34 -6.37
N GLU A 141 18.75 -6.12 -5.71
CA GLU A 141 18.36 -7.46 -6.15
C GLU A 141 17.14 -7.40 -7.09
N PRO A 142 17.01 -8.34 -8.04
CA PRO A 142 15.87 -8.35 -8.98
C PRO A 142 14.65 -9.05 -8.38
N ASP A 143 14.85 -9.82 -7.30
CA ASP A 143 13.85 -10.72 -6.75
C ASP A 143 12.66 -9.96 -6.17
N VAL A 144 11.48 -10.28 -6.71
CA VAL A 144 10.19 -9.80 -6.23
C VAL A 144 9.43 -10.98 -5.63
N ILE A 145 9.10 -10.86 -4.35
CA ILE A 145 8.27 -11.81 -3.64
C ILE A 145 6.81 -11.45 -3.94
N ILE A 146 6.05 -12.44 -4.42
CA ILE A 146 4.63 -12.31 -4.73
C ILE A 146 3.87 -13.31 -3.89
N GLN A 147 2.91 -12.85 -3.11
CA GLN A 147 2.06 -13.72 -2.31
C GLN A 147 0.61 -13.23 -2.30
N PRO A 148 -0.38 -14.14 -2.34
CA PRO A 148 -1.76 -13.76 -2.07
C PRO A 148 -1.90 -13.32 -0.61
N VAL A 149 -2.71 -12.31 -0.38
CA VAL A 149 -3.11 -11.91 0.97
C VAL A 149 -4.39 -12.70 1.29
N PRO A 150 -4.44 -13.49 2.37
CA PRO A 150 -5.67 -14.14 2.82
C PRO A 150 -6.69 -13.11 3.31
N PHE A 151 -7.96 -13.49 3.47
CA PHE A 151 -8.93 -12.63 4.16
C PHE A 151 -8.62 -12.53 5.66
N GLY A 152 -8.92 -11.37 6.24
CA GLY A 152 -8.73 -11.10 7.66
C GLY A 152 -7.99 -9.79 7.92
N VAL A 153 -7.45 -9.70 9.13
CA VAL A 153 -6.69 -8.56 9.64
C VAL A 153 -5.21 -8.78 9.34
N HIS A 154 -4.55 -7.75 8.82
CA HIS A 154 -3.16 -7.78 8.41
C HIS A 154 -2.44 -6.48 8.75
N THR A 155 -1.11 -6.55 8.83
CA THR A 155 -0.24 -5.38 8.89
C THR A 155 0.73 -5.35 7.72
N LEU A 156 1.14 -4.14 7.34
CA LEU A 156 2.15 -3.92 6.31
C LEU A 156 3.14 -2.86 6.78
N SER A 157 4.41 -3.22 6.85
CA SER A 157 5.50 -2.29 7.16
C SER A 157 6.64 -2.44 6.17
N ARG A 158 7.76 -1.74 6.42
CA ARG A 158 9.01 -1.91 5.67
C ARG A 158 9.54 -3.34 5.67
N TYR A 159 9.15 -4.13 6.67
CA TYR A 159 9.58 -5.52 6.83
C TYR A 159 8.71 -6.51 6.05
N GLY A 160 7.57 -6.07 5.52
CA GLY A 160 6.68 -6.89 4.69
C GLY A 160 5.26 -6.96 5.26
N LEU A 161 4.50 -7.92 4.74
CA LEU A 161 3.17 -8.28 5.23
C LEU A 161 3.30 -9.15 6.47
N ASP A 162 2.52 -8.83 7.51
CA ASP A 162 2.44 -9.59 8.77
C ASP A 162 3.83 -9.86 9.38
N ALA A 163 4.69 -8.83 9.38
CA ALA A 163 6.00 -8.91 10.01
C ALA A 163 5.86 -9.06 11.53
N ILE A 164 6.84 -9.72 12.16
CA ILE A 164 6.83 -10.04 13.60
C ILE A 164 7.62 -9.04 14.45
N GLU A 165 7.78 -7.81 13.96
CA GLU A 165 8.43 -6.73 14.70
C GLU A 165 7.50 -6.20 15.80
N ASP A 166 8.05 -5.70 16.90
CA ASP A 166 7.26 -5.24 18.05
C ASP A 166 6.17 -4.21 17.66
N TRP A 167 6.48 -3.31 16.72
CA TRP A 167 5.52 -2.31 16.22
C TRP A 167 4.43 -2.91 15.33
N ASP A 168 4.76 -3.90 14.50
CA ASP A 168 3.79 -4.59 13.66
C ASP A 168 2.80 -5.37 14.53
N LEU A 169 3.29 -6.05 15.58
CA LEU A 169 2.44 -6.77 16.54
C LEU A 169 1.55 -5.82 17.34
N LEU A 170 2.08 -4.70 17.83
CA LEU A 170 1.30 -3.71 18.56
C LEU A 170 0.17 -3.14 17.69
N VAL A 171 0.49 -2.73 16.46
CA VAL A 171 -0.49 -2.17 15.53
C VAL A 171 -1.53 -3.23 15.14
N PHE A 172 -1.13 -4.48 14.96
CA PHE A 172 -2.06 -5.59 14.75
C PHE A 172 -3.04 -5.72 15.91
N ASP A 173 -2.57 -5.81 17.15
CA ASP A 173 -3.42 -6.01 18.33
C ASP A 173 -4.43 -4.87 18.49
N VAL A 174 -3.97 -3.62 18.39
CA VAL A 174 -4.81 -2.43 18.49
C VAL A 174 -5.87 -2.39 17.38
N PHE A 175 -5.46 -2.63 16.14
CA PHE A 175 -6.38 -2.58 14.99
C PHE A 175 -7.36 -3.76 15.00
N ASN A 176 -6.92 -4.95 15.42
CA ASN A 176 -7.77 -6.11 15.57
C ASN A 176 -8.82 -5.89 16.66
N GLU A 177 -8.45 -5.30 17.80
CA GLU A 177 -9.41 -4.92 18.84
C GLU A 177 -10.45 -3.90 18.31
N MET A 178 -9.99 -2.88 17.59
CA MET A 178 -10.89 -1.89 16.97
C MET A 178 -11.86 -2.55 16.01
N THR A 179 -11.39 -3.47 15.15
CA THR A 179 -12.22 -4.11 14.13
C THR A 179 -13.10 -5.24 14.65
N ALA A 180 -12.71 -5.92 15.73
CA ALA A 180 -13.56 -6.89 16.43
C ALA A 180 -14.72 -6.19 17.16
N ASN A 181 -14.49 -4.97 17.66
CA ASN A 181 -15.51 -4.14 18.30
C ASN A 181 -16.45 -3.42 17.31
N LEU A 182 -16.20 -3.50 16.00
CA LEU A 182 -17.07 -2.97 14.92
C LEU A 182 -18.38 -3.77 14.70
N GLY A 183 -18.93 -4.38 15.75
CA GLY A 183 -20.39 -4.55 15.84
C GLY A 183 -21.10 -3.19 15.81
N ASN A 184 -22.43 -3.15 16.01
CA ASN A 184 -23.31 -1.95 15.90
C ASN A 184 -22.91 -0.69 16.73
N ASN A 185 -21.74 -0.63 17.35
CA ASN A 185 -21.22 0.54 18.03
C ASN A 185 -20.43 1.46 17.08
N PRO A 186 -20.60 2.79 17.20
CA PRO A 186 -19.84 3.75 16.41
C PRO A 186 -18.33 3.65 16.71
N LEU A 187 -17.51 3.85 15.68
CA LEU A 187 -16.06 3.96 15.78
C LEU A 187 -15.65 5.04 16.81
N PRO A 188 -14.58 4.82 17.61
CA PRO A 188 -13.93 5.91 18.32
C PRO A 188 -13.45 6.99 17.33
N TYR A 189 -13.30 8.23 17.81
CA TYR A 189 -12.93 9.33 16.92
C TYR A 189 -11.55 9.05 16.30
N LEU A 190 -11.36 9.47 15.04
CA LEU A 190 -10.11 9.30 14.29
C LEU A 190 -8.87 9.78 15.08
N ASP A 191 -9.04 10.79 15.93
CA ASP A 191 -7.98 11.36 16.77
C ASP A 191 -7.52 10.40 17.89
N GLU A 192 -8.44 9.60 18.45
CA GLU A 192 -8.11 8.57 19.46
C GLU A 192 -7.35 7.40 18.81
N ILE A 193 -7.75 7.04 17.59
CA ILE A 193 -7.11 6.00 16.79
C ILE A 193 -5.70 6.44 16.36
N ALA A 194 -5.55 7.68 15.89
CA ALA A 194 -4.26 8.23 15.52
C ALA A 194 -3.32 8.30 16.73
N GLY A 195 -3.83 8.70 17.90
CA GLY A 195 -3.04 8.81 19.14
C GLY A 195 -2.36 7.51 19.57
N LEU A 196 -2.94 6.35 19.25
CA LEU A 196 -2.37 5.03 19.58
C LEU A 196 -1.23 4.59 18.66
N ILE A 197 -1.11 5.19 17.46
CA ILE A 197 -0.09 4.85 16.45
C ILE A 197 1.15 5.76 16.56
N TYR A 198 1.05 6.88 17.27
CA TYR A 198 2.11 7.89 17.41
C TYR A 198 2.80 7.91 18.80
N VAL A 199 2.54 6.95 19.69
CA VAL A 199 3.23 6.84 21.01
C VAL A 199 4.57 6.14 20.86
#